data_AF-A0A5N0TC51-F1
#
_entry.id   AF-A0A5N0TC51-F1
#
_cell.length_a   1.000
_cell.length_b   1.000
_cell.length_c   1.000
_cell.angle_alpha   90.00
_cell.angle_beta   90.00
_cell.angle_gamma   90.00
#
_symmetry.space_group_name_H-M   'P 1'
#
loop_
_entity.id
_entity.type
_entity.pdbx_description
1 polymer ?
#
loop_
_entity_poly.entity_id
_entity_poly.type
_entity_poly.pdbx_seq_one_letter_code
_entity_poly.pdbx_strand_id
1 'polypeptide(L)'
;MTGHRGFSLVEVLIAITVMSVGLAALARLSLVGIADTGGARAHSQAVGLASEAAELLRFGAAGYDDWNGGGTAPSSCGLGSPCPPASFTRNFAADWALRVADRLPGGLGAVCRDASPGDGDPSDAACDGTGRYVVKVLWRSPAGTPMRHVVVLP
;
A
#
# COMPACT_ATOMS: atom_id res chain seq x y z
N MET A 1 -62.92 -22.46 17.99
CA MET A 1 -62.32 -22.86 16.70
C MET A 1 -61.59 -21.64 16.15
N THR A 2 -60.27 -21.59 16.32
CA THR A 2 -59.42 -20.50 15.81
C THR A 2 -59.30 -20.63 14.30
N GLY A 3 -59.88 -19.70 13.56
CA GLY A 3 -59.80 -19.69 12.10
C GLY A 3 -58.39 -19.40 11.61
N HIS A 4 -57.77 -20.35 10.93
CA HIS A 4 -56.54 -20.12 10.17
C HIS A 4 -56.84 -19.18 9.01
N ARG A 5 -56.43 -17.92 9.11
CA ARG A 5 -56.46 -16.97 7.98
C ARG A 5 -55.30 -17.31 7.05
N GLY A 6 -55.61 -17.72 5.83
CA GLY A 6 -54.61 -17.93 4.78
C GLY A 6 -54.00 -16.60 4.34
N PHE A 7 -52.75 -16.64 3.86
CA PHE A 7 -52.05 -15.47 3.34
C PHE A 7 -52.68 -14.99 2.03
N SER A 8 -52.79 -13.68 1.85
CA SER A 8 -53.19 -13.08 0.58
C SER A 8 -52.05 -13.18 -0.44
N LEU A 9 -52.36 -13.38 -1.72
CA LEU A 9 -51.35 -13.38 -2.80
C LEU A 9 -50.58 -12.05 -2.84
N VAL A 10 -51.26 -10.93 -2.53
CA VAL A 10 -50.66 -9.59 -2.44
C VAL A 10 -49.67 -9.51 -1.27
N GLU A 11 -49.97 -10.15 -0.15
CA GLU A 11 -49.11 -10.15 1.03
C GLU A 11 -47.80 -10.88 0.77
N VAL A 12 -47.86 -12.03 0.10
CA VAL A 12 -46.67 -12.79 -0.31
C VAL A 12 -45.85 -11.99 -1.34
N LEU A 13 -46.52 -11.31 -2.29
CA LEU A 13 -45.83 -10.47 -3.27
C LEU A 13 -45.06 -9.32 -2.58
N ILE A 14 -45.70 -8.61 -1.65
CA ILE A 14 -45.06 -7.55 -0.88
C ILE A 14 -43.87 -8.10 -0.09
N ALA A 15 -44.03 -9.24 0.60
CA ALA A 15 -42.96 -9.86 1.37
C ALA A 15 -41.73 -10.20 0.50
N ILE A 16 -41.94 -10.80 -0.68
CA ILE A 16 -40.85 -11.14 -1.60
C ILE A 16 -40.19 -9.86 -2.15
N THR A 17 -40.95 -8.81 -2.46
CA THR A 17 -40.39 -7.54 -2.94
C THR A 17 -39.55 -6.83 -1.87
N VAL A 18 -40.00 -6.80 -0.61
CA VAL A 18 -39.23 -6.23 0.49
C VAL A 18 -37.96 -7.04 0.74
N MET A 19 -38.07 -8.38 0.72
CA MET A 19 -36.92 -9.27 0.88
C MET A 19 -35.89 -9.08 -0.24
N SER A 20 -36.34 -8.98 -1.49
CA SER A 20 -35.43 -8.81 -2.63
C SER A 20 -34.69 -7.48 -2.60
N VAL A 21 -35.37 -6.39 -2.23
CA VAL A 21 -34.74 -5.06 -2.02
C VAL A 21 -33.75 -5.11 -0.85
N GLY A 22 -34.11 -5.75 0.26
CA GLY A 22 -33.23 -5.91 1.42
C GLY A 22 -31.95 -6.68 1.08
N LEU A 23 -32.06 -7.79 0.35
CA LEU A 23 -30.91 -8.57 -0.10
C LEU A 23 -30.04 -7.80 -1.09
N ALA A 24 -30.63 -7.03 -2.00
CA ALA A 24 -29.89 -6.17 -2.93
C ALA A 24 -29.10 -5.07 -2.18
N ALA A 25 -29.69 -4.48 -1.14
CA ALA A 25 -29.01 -3.49 -0.30
C ALA A 25 -27.82 -4.12 0.47
N LEU A 26 -28.00 -5.30 1.06
CA LEU A 26 -26.94 -6.02 1.76
C LEU A 26 -25.79 -6.41 0.83
N ALA A 27 -26.10 -6.86 -0.39
CA ALA A 27 -25.09 -7.19 -1.40
C ALA A 27 -24.25 -5.97 -1.80
N ARG A 28 -24.85 -4.78 -1.90
CA ARG A 28 -24.08 -3.55 -2.15
C ARG A 28 -23.17 -3.20 -0.98
N LEU A 29 -23.66 -3.31 0.25
CA LEU A 29 -22.88 -3.01 1.44
C LEU A 29 -21.67 -3.95 1.59
N SER A 30 -21.85 -5.25 1.31
CA SER A 30 -20.75 -6.22 1.39
C SER A 30 -19.64 -5.93 0.36
N LEU A 31 -20.00 -5.52 -0.86
CA LEU A 31 -19.03 -5.13 -1.89
C LEU A 31 -18.22 -3.90 -1.48
N VAL A 32 -18.87 -2.87 -0.93
CA VAL A 32 -18.18 -1.67 -0.43
C VAL A 32 -17.22 -2.03 0.70
N GLY A 33 -17.66 -2.86 1.65
CA GLY A 33 -16.79 -3.33 2.73
C GLY A 33 -15.54 -4.07 2.23
N ILE A 34 -15.67 -4.89 1.18
CA ILE A 34 -14.52 -5.59 0.58
C ILE A 34 -13.54 -4.58 -0.05
N ALA A 35 -14.03 -3.60 -0.81
CA ALA A 35 -13.20 -2.58 -1.44
C ALA A 35 -12.43 -1.75 -0.40
N ASP A 36 -13.12 -1.30 0.65
CA ASP A 36 -12.53 -0.50 1.73
C ASP A 36 -11.45 -1.28 2.49
N THR A 37 -11.70 -2.56 2.81
CA THR A 37 -10.68 -3.39 3.45
C THR A 37 -9.45 -3.60 2.57
N GLY A 38 -9.61 -3.68 1.24
CA GLY A 38 -8.48 -3.74 0.30
C GLY A 38 -7.63 -2.47 0.35
N GLY A 39 -8.27 -1.30 0.29
CA GLY A 39 -7.57 -0.01 0.37
C GLY A 39 -6.84 0.19 1.71
N ALA A 40 -7.49 -0.14 2.82
CA ALA A 40 -6.90 -0.05 4.15
C ALA A 40 -5.68 -0.99 4.31
N ARG A 41 -5.74 -2.22 3.76
CA ARG A 41 -4.61 -3.15 3.78
C ARG A 41 -3.40 -2.60 3.02
N ALA A 42 -3.61 -2.09 1.80
CA ALA A 42 -2.54 -1.50 1.00
C ALA A 42 -1.89 -0.31 1.72
N HIS A 43 -2.70 0.56 2.33
CA HIS A 43 -2.19 1.67 3.12
C HIS A 43 -1.35 1.21 4.32
N SER A 44 -1.83 0.24 5.10
CA SER A 44 -1.07 -0.33 6.22
C SER A 44 0.25 -0.98 5.78
N GLN A 45 0.26 -1.66 4.63
CA GLN A 45 1.49 -2.21 4.05
C GLN A 45 2.47 -1.11 3.65
N ALA A 46 1.99 -0.03 3.03
CA ALA A 46 2.83 1.10 2.64
C ALA A 46 3.45 1.80 3.86
N VAL A 47 2.68 1.99 4.94
CA VAL A 47 3.19 2.55 6.20
C VAL A 47 4.27 1.64 6.81
N GLY A 48 4.05 0.33 6.84
CA GLY A 48 5.05 -0.63 7.32
C GLY A 48 6.35 -0.56 6.52
N LEU A 49 6.25 -0.62 5.19
CA LEU A 49 7.39 -0.54 4.28
C LEU A 49 8.15 0.79 4.41
N ALA A 50 7.44 1.91 4.56
CA ALA A 50 8.08 3.20 4.76
C ALA A 50 8.79 3.29 6.12
N SER A 51 8.18 2.72 7.16
CA SER A 51 8.76 2.68 8.51
C SER A 51 10.05 1.85 8.53
N GLU A 52 10.07 0.70 7.88
CA GLU A 52 11.27 -0.15 7.75
C GLU A 52 12.46 0.62 7.12
N ALA A 53 12.23 1.32 6.01
CA ALA A 53 13.26 2.12 5.37
C ALA A 53 13.68 3.33 6.21
N ALA A 54 12.72 4.01 6.87
CA ALA A 54 12.99 5.16 7.74
C ALA A 54 13.81 4.77 8.98
N GLU A 55 13.54 3.61 9.58
CA GLU A 55 14.33 3.08 10.70
C GLU A 55 15.76 2.77 10.26
N LEU A 56 15.92 2.13 9.11
CA LEU A 56 17.23 1.82 8.58
C LEU A 56 18.08 3.09 8.34
N LEU A 57 17.46 4.14 7.82
CA LEU A 57 18.08 5.47 7.65
C LEU A 57 18.47 6.11 8.98
N ARG A 58 17.62 5.99 10.01
CA ARG A 58 17.90 6.50 11.36
C ARG A 58 19.10 5.84 12.01
N PHE A 59 19.38 4.58 11.69
CA PHE A 59 20.57 3.87 12.18
C PHE A 59 21.87 4.27 11.44
N GLY A 60 21.80 5.22 10.50
CA GLY A 60 22.99 5.86 9.94
C GLY A 60 23.81 4.94 9.05
N ALA A 61 23.18 3.97 8.38
CA ALA A 61 23.91 3.19 7.40
C ALA A 61 24.37 4.08 6.21
N ALA A 62 25.40 3.63 5.50
CA ALA A 62 26.01 4.41 4.43
C ALA A 62 25.41 4.05 3.07
N GLY A 63 25.23 5.02 2.16
CA GLY A 63 24.84 4.79 0.75
C GLY A 63 23.33 4.80 0.45
N TYR A 64 22.59 5.71 1.09
CA TYR A 64 21.13 5.91 0.90
C TYR A 64 20.76 7.00 -0.09
N ASP A 65 21.77 7.60 -0.70
CA ASP A 65 21.70 8.98 -1.19
C ASP A 65 20.69 9.14 -2.33
N ASP A 66 20.36 8.04 -3.02
CA ASP A 66 19.34 8.00 -4.07
C ASP A 66 18.88 6.56 -4.36
N TRP A 67 17.82 6.12 -3.70
CA TRP A 67 17.09 4.91 -4.06
C TRP A 67 15.84 5.32 -4.81
N ASN A 68 15.81 5.19 -6.13
CA ASN A 68 14.63 5.54 -6.90
C ASN A 68 14.27 4.38 -7.83
N GLY A 69 13.33 3.52 -7.42
CA GLY A 69 12.80 2.46 -8.28
C GLY A 69 13.55 1.12 -8.28
N GLY A 70 14.37 0.87 -7.26
CA GLY A 70 15.01 -0.45 -7.05
C GLY A 70 16.33 -0.60 -7.80
N GLY A 71 17.42 -0.66 -7.03
CA GLY A 71 18.73 -1.03 -7.56
C GLY A 71 18.83 -2.54 -7.80
N THR A 72 19.70 -2.95 -8.71
CA THR A 72 20.14 -4.35 -8.80
C THR A 72 20.88 -4.71 -7.51
N ALA A 73 20.39 -5.72 -6.77
CA ALA A 73 21.08 -6.22 -5.57
C ALA A 73 22.51 -6.65 -5.95
N PRO A 74 23.56 -6.04 -5.37
CA PRO A 74 24.91 -6.53 -5.59
C PRO A 74 25.11 -7.82 -4.79
N SER A 75 25.57 -8.86 -5.49
CA SER A 75 26.13 -10.13 -5.00
C SER A 75 25.84 -10.49 -3.54
N SER A 76 24.76 -11.27 -3.33
CA SER A 76 24.52 -12.30 -2.30
C SER A 76 25.35 -12.30 -0.99
N CYS A 77 25.65 -11.14 -0.41
CA CYS A 77 26.20 -11.09 0.93
C CYS A 77 25.01 -11.37 1.88
N GLY A 78 25.11 -12.46 2.65
CA GLY A 78 23.98 -13.00 3.42
C GLY A 78 23.82 -14.53 3.35
N LEU A 79 24.33 -15.19 2.30
CA LEU A 79 24.35 -16.65 2.18
C LEU A 79 25.72 -17.24 2.51
N GLY A 80 26.30 -16.85 3.67
CA GLY A 80 27.56 -17.43 4.18
C GLY A 80 28.77 -16.50 4.25
N SER A 81 28.64 -15.22 3.92
CA SER A 81 29.70 -14.21 4.10
C SER A 81 29.13 -12.87 4.60
N PRO A 82 29.78 -12.19 5.56
CA PRO A 82 29.32 -10.91 6.09
C PRO A 82 29.30 -9.81 5.02
N CYS A 83 28.24 -9.01 5.01
CA CYS A 83 28.15 -7.83 4.13
C CYS A 83 29.01 -6.67 4.67
N PRO A 84 29.86 -6.05 3.85
CA PRO A 84 30.31 -4.69 4.10
C PRO A 84 29.09 -3.74 4.19
N PRO A 85 29.14 -2.67 5.02
CA PRO A 85 27.98 -1.78 5.24
C PRO A 85 27.34 -1.25 3.96
N ALA A 86 28.13 -0.80 2.98
CA ALA A 86 27.62 -0.30 1.70
C ALA A 86 26.94 -1.38 0.84
N SER A 87 27.35 -2.65 0.95
CA SER A 87 26.72 -3.76 0.23
C SER A 87 25.43 -4.20 0.91
N PHE A 88 25.37 -4.13 2.25
CA PHE A 88 24.14 -4.36 3.00
C PHE A 88 23.05 -3.34 2.62
N THR A 89 23.38 -2.05 2.63
CA THR A 89 22.46 -0.97 2.27
C THR A 89 21.86 -1.16 0.88
N ARG A 90 22.69 -1.50 -0.12
CA ARG A 90 22.22 -1.75 -1.49
C ARG A 90 21.37 -3.02 -1.62
N ASN A 91 21.73 -4.09 -0.91
CA ASN A 91 20.94 -5.32 -0.91
C ASN A 91 19.57 -5.11 -0.26
N PHE A 92 19.53 -4.39 0.86
CA PHE A 92 18.26 -3.99 1.47
C PHE A 92 17.44 -3.12 0.52
N ALA A 93 18.04 -2.10 -0.11
CA ALA A 93 17.33 -1.21 -1.03
C ALA A 93 16.63 -1.98 -2.15
N ALA A 94 17.34 -2.96 -2.72
CA ALA A 94 16.85 -3.81 -3.79
C ALA A 94 15.71 -4.73 -3.31
N ASP A 95 15.90 -5.45 -2.20
CA ASP A 95 14.87 -6.30 -1.60
C ASP A 95 13.62 -5.48 -1.22
N TRP A 96 13.83 -4.34 -0.58
CA TRP A 96 12.76 -3.43 -0.18
C TRP A 96 11.97 -2.93 -1.39
N ALA A 97 12.63 -2.50 -2.46
CA ALA A 97 11.96 -2.07 -3.69
C ALA A 97 11.14 -3.20 -4.33
N LEU A 98 11.66 -4.44 -4.35
CA LEU A 98 10.92 -5.62 -4.82
C LEU A 98 9.69 -5.88 -3.94
N ARG A 99 9.81 -5.78 -2.62
CA ARG A 99 8.68 -5.95 -1.69
C ARG A 99 7.65 -4.84 -1.82
N VAL A 100 8.06 -3.61 -2.13
CA VAL A 100 7.14 -2.51 -2.44
C VAL A 100 6.36 -2.81 -3.72
N ALA A 101 7.04 -3.23 -4.78
CA ALA A 101 6.42 -3.58 -6.05
C ALA A 101 5.50 -4.82 -5.97
N ASP A 102 5.86 -5.81 -5.13
CA ASP A 102 5.09 -7.04 -4.92
C ASP A 102 3.84 -6.82 -4.06
N ARG A 103 3.96 -6.02 -2.98
CA ARG A 103 2.85 -5.83 -2.03
C ARG A 103 1.86 -4.76 -2.45
N LEU A 104 2.27 -3.80 -3.29
CA LEU A 104 1.45 -2.67 -3.68
C LEU A 104 1.23 -2.63 -5.20
N PRO A 105 -0.01 -2.45 -5.69
CA PRO A 105 -0.28 -2.37 -7.11
C PRO A 105 0.46 -1.18 -7.76
N GLY A 106 1.39 -1.49 -8.67
CA GLY A 106 2.27 -0.47 -9.28
C GLY A 106 3.13 0.25 -8.25
N GLY A 107 3.54 -0.44 -7.19
CA GLY A 107 4.31 0.14 -6.09
C GLY A 107 5.68 0.66 -6.53
N LEU A 108 6.00 1.88 -6.11
CA LEU A 108 7.32 2.49 -6.24
C LEU A 108 7.81 2.92 -4.85
N GLY A 109 8.96 2.40 -4.46
CA GLY A 109 9.67 2.82 -3.25
C GLY A 109 10.81 3.74 -3.62
N ALA A 110 10.89 4.89 -2.97
CA ALA A 110 12.00 5.81 -3.11
C ALA A 110 12.53 6.32 -1.76
N VAL A 111 13.85 6.47 -1.67
CA VAL A 111 14.55 7.13 -0.59
C VAL A 111 15.50 8.14 -1.23
N CYS A 112 15.29 9.41 -0.96
CA CYS A 112 16.06 10.46 -1.61
C CYS A 112 16.04 11.74 -0.78
N ARG A 113 16.79 12.74 -1.23
CA ARG A 113 16.64 14.11 -0.74
C ARG A 113 15.52 14.79 -1.53
N ASP A 114 14.61 15.41 -0.80
CA ASP A 114 13.53 16.18 -1.39
C ASP A 114 13.13 17.41 -0.55
N ALA A 115 12.97 18.57 -1.20
CA ALA A 115 12.40 19.78 -0.60
C ALA A 115 10.86 19.84 -0.74
N SER A 116 10.25 19.04 -1.62
CA SER A 116 8.81 18.90 -1.79
C SER A 116 8.27 17.49 -1.47
N PRO A 117 8.39 17.00 -0.22
CA PRO A 117 8.08 15.60 0.16
C PRO A 117 6.72 15.06 -0.29
N GLY A 118 5.74 15.94 -0.47
CA GLY A 118 4.37 15.60 -0.81
C GLY A 118 4.05 15.53 -2.30
N ASP A 119 5.02 15.57 -3.20
CA ASP A 119 4.84 15.39 -4.64
C ASP A 119 5.12 13.93 -5.09
N GLY A 120 5.24 13.72 -6.40
CA GLY A 120 5.47 12.41 -6.99
C GLY A 120 4.24 11.53 -7.08
N ASP A 121 4.35 10.53 -7.96
CA ASP A 121 3.36 9.48 -8.18
C ASP A 121 4.07 8.14 -8.47
N PRO A 122 3.34 7.02 -8.61
CA PRO A 122 3.96 5.70 -8.81
C PRO A 122 4.82 5.55 -10.08
N SER A 123 4.79 6.51 -11.00
CA SER A 123 5.66 6.55 -12.18
C SER A 123 6.94 7.36 -11.98
N ASP A 124 6.94 8.31 -11.04
CA ASP A 124 8.09 9.15 -10.71
C ASP A 124 7.99 9.65 -9.25
N ALA A 125 9.00 9.30 -8.44
CA ALA A 125 9.08 9.77 -7.06
C ALA A 125 9.27 11.28 -6.93
N ALA A 126 9.63 11.99 -8.01
CA ALA A 126 9.87 13.44 -8.02
C ALA A 126 10.91 13.87 -6.96
N CYS A 127 12.01 13.14 -6.86
CA CYS A 127 13.12 13.50 -5.99
C CYS A 127 13.92 14.67 -6.59
N ASP A 128 14.00 15.80 -5.87
CA ASP A 128 14.73 16.99 -6.34
C ASP A 128 16.23 17.00 -5.98
N GLY A 129 16.68 16.07 -5.14
CA GLY A 129 18.07 15.94 -4.70
C GLY A 129 18.49 16.97 -3.63
N THR A 130 17.57 17.78 -3.15
CA THR A 130 17.77 18.86 -2.18
C THR A 130 16.92 18.65 -0.92
N GLY A 131 17.04 19.50 0.10
CA GLY A 131 16.21 19.34 1.30
C GLY A 131 16.57 18.14 2.18
N ARG A 132 15.57 17.61 2.89
CA ARG A 132 15.72 16.55 3.91
C ARG A 132 15.61 15.18 3.27
N TYR A 133 16.12 14.16 3.95
CA TYR A 133 15.86 12.79 3.52
C TYR A 133 14.38 12.46 3.69
N VAL A 134 13.82 11.86 2.64
CA VAL A 134 12.45 11.40 2.60
C VAL A 134 12.41 9.94 2.18
N VAL A 135 11.49 9.19 2.78
CA VAL A 135 11.05 7.89 2.29
C VAL A 135 9.69 8.10 1.65
N LYS A 136 9.56 7.77 0.37
CA LYS A 136 8.30 7.78 -0.36
C LYS A 136 7.92 6.35 -0.72
N VAL A 137 6.70 5.96 -0.40
CA VAL A 137 6.07 4.73 -0.91
C VAL A 137 4.84 5.17 -1.68
N LEU A 138 4.85 4.93 -2.99
CA LEU A 138 3.80 5.35 -3.92
C LEU A 138 3.17 4.11 -4.55
N TRP A 139 1.86 4.10 -4.75
CA TRP A 139 1.14 2.98 -5.37
C TRP A 139 -0.15 3.43 -6.04
N ARG A 140 -0.83 2.55 -6.76
CA ARG A 140 -2.15 2.80 -7.33
C ARG A 140 -3.24 2.12 -6.52
N SER A 141 -4.35 2.82 -6.31
CA SER A 141 -5.58 2.21 -5.82
C SER A 141 -6.14 1.22 -6.87
N PRO A 142 -7.07 0.33 -6.50
CA PRO A 142 -7.78 -0.50 -7.48
C PRO A 142 -8.49 0.29 -8.59
N ALA A 143 -8.84 1.56 -8.32
CA ALA A 143 -9.42 2.48 -9.29
C ALA A 143 -8.37 3.20 -10.17
N GLY A 144 -7.08 2.88 -10.01
CA GLY A 144 -5.97 3.48 -10.75
C GLY A 144 -5.48 4.84 -10.21
N THR A 145 -6.11 5.36 -9.15
CA THR A 145 -5.74 6.63 -8.52
C THR A 145 -4.36 6.53 -7.86
N PRO A 146 -3.44 7.47 -8.10
CA PRO A 146 -2.15 7.47 -7.41
C PRO A 146 -2.34 7.77 -5.92
N MET A 147 -1.70 6.96 -5.09
CA MET A 147 -1.66 7.04 -3.64
C MET A 147 -0.21 7.14 -3.19
N ARG A 148 0.05 7.78 -2.06
CA ARG A 148 1.39 7.88 -1.48
C ARG A 148 1.38 7.90 0.03
N HIS A 149 2.48 7.48 0.60
CA HIS A 149 2.82 7.66 2.00
C HIS A 149 4.27 8.14 2.08
N VAL A 150 4.52 9.15 2.92
CA VAL A 150 5.79 9.86 2.98
C VAL A 150 6.24 9.98 4.42
N VAL A 151 7.51 9.67 4.66
CA VAL A 151 8.18 9.87 5.96
C VAL A 151 9.35 10.82 5.75
N VAL A 152 9.31 11.98 6.41
CA VAL A 152 10.41 12.96 6.39
C VAL A 152 11.30 12.72 7.60
N LEU A 153 12.59 12.52 7.37
CA LEU A 153 13.56 12.26 8.44
C LEU A 153 14.04 13.56 9.12
N PRO A 154 14.43 13.51 10.41
CA PRO A 154 15.02 14.61 11.16
C PRO A 154 16.16 15.32 10.40
#